data_AF-A0A074W407-F1
#
_entry.id   AF-A0A074W407-F1
#
_cell.length_a   1.000
_cell.length_b   1.000
_cell.length_c   1.000
_cell.angle_alpha   90.00
_cell.angle_beta   90.00
_cell.angle_gamma   90.00
#
_symmetry.space_group_name_H-M   'P 1'
#
loop_
_entity.id
_entity.type
_entity.pdbx_description
1 polymer ?
#
loop_
_entity_poly.entity_id
_entity_poly.type
_entity_poly.pdbx_seq_one_letter_code
_entity_poly.pdbx_strand_id
1 'polypeptide(L)'
;RILFFAALFFQRSSNFLVRGELDVWGTKIKKIPNHFNVVNGLNLTRTKVKKLPENFTQIKNLFMNVTKISHLPDTLYVQDCLELSYSRINKLPKNLQVGKKLLLNNTKIKKLPDNLKLEEGINLKKTQIRYLPENLELKWLSLDLKKIKNIAYRKNCTAKRKT
;
A
#
# COMPACT_ATOMS: atom_id res chain seq x y z
N ARG A 1 20.69 -1.95 -16.17
CA ARG A 1 21.91 -1.11 -16.01
C ARG A 1 21.78 0.05 -14.99
N ILE A 2 20.58 0.36 -14.44
CA ILE A 2 20.39 1.42 -13.42
C ILE A 2 20.78 0.96 -11.99
N LEU A 3 20.69 -0.34 -11.70
CA LEU A 3 20.91 -0.89 -10.36
C LEU A 3 22.36 -0.74 -9.82
N PHE A 4 23.36 -0.63 -10.69
CA PHE A 4 24.76 -0.57 -10.27
C PHE A 4 25.19 0.82 -9.77
N PHE A 5 24.47 1.89 -10.16
CA PHE A 5 24.78 3.25 -9.73
C PHE A 5 24.10 3.66 -8.42
N ALA A 6 22.96 3.05 -8.06
CA ALA A 6 22.23 3.43 -6.84
C ALA A 6 23.02 3.11 -5.56
N ALA A 7 23.70 1.96 -5.49
CA ALA A 7 24.39 1.52 -4.26
C ALA A 7 25.60 2.38 -3.88
N LEU A 8 26.31 2.97 -4.85
CA LEU A 8 27.48 3.84 -4.61
C LEU A 8 27.10 5.30 -4.34
N PHE A 9 25.95 5.78 -4.84
CA PHE A 9 25.52 7.17 -4.65
C PHE A 9 24.81 7.45 -3.32
N PHE A 10 24.26 6.42 -2.67
CA PHE A 10 23.56 6.57 -1.39
C PHE A 10 24.44 7.02 -0.21
N GLN A 11 25.76 7.14 -0.42
CA GLN A 11 26.71 7.48 0.63
C GLN A 11 27.27 8.90 0.53
N ARG A 12 26.91 9.72 -0.47
CA ARG A 12 27.65 10.96 -0.76
C ARG A 12 26.90 12.27 -1.06
N SER A 13 25.56 12.33 -1.09
CA SER A 13 24.87 13.60 -1.35
C SER A 13 23.60 13.79 -0.54
N SER A 14 23.42 15.03 -0.07
CA SER A 14 22.42 15.46 0.90
C SER A 14 20.99 15.59 0.35
N ASN A 15 20.74 15.38 -0.95
CA ASN A 15 19.40 15.35 -1.55
C ASN A 15 19.44 14.54 -2.85
N PHE A 16 18.95 13.29 -2.84
CA PHE A 16 18.87 12.46 -4.04
C PHE A 16 17.45 12.44 -4.58
N LEU A 17 17.23 13.06 -5.74
CA LEU A 17 15.95 13.11 -6.43
C LEU A 17 15.92 12.14 -7.62
N VAL A 18 14.98 11.20 -7.59
CA VAL A 18 14.63 10.36 -8.73
C VAL A 18 13.30 10.85 -9.27
N ARG A 19 13.33 11.47 -10.45
CA ARG A 19 12.11 11.90 -11.16
C ARG A 19 11.30 10.73 -11.70
N GLY A 20 11.97 9.61 -12.01
CA GLY A 20 11.35 8.39 -12.50
C GLY A 20 10.94 7.42 -11.39
N GLU A 21 10.75 6.17 -11.78
CA GLU A 21 10.52 5.08 -10.84
C GLU A 21 11.86 4.47 -10.38
N LEU A 22 11.98 4.19 -9.08
CA LEU A 22 13.04 3.35 -8.55
C LEU A 22 12.48 1.96 -8.28
N ASP A 23 12.90 1.00 -9.10
CA ASP A 23 12.66 -0.42 -8.87
C ASP A 23 13.90 -1.08 -8.28
N VAL A 24 13.77 -1.59 -7.05
CA VAL A 24 14.78 -2.36 -6.31
C VAL A 24 14.22 -3.72 -5.87
N TRP A 25 13.21 -4.22 -6.58
CA TRP A 25 12.56 -5.49 -6.34
C TRP A 25 13.56 -6.62 -6.17
N GLY A 26 13.36 -7.44 -5.13
CA GLY A 26 14.16 -8.64 -4.87
C GLY A 26 15.63 -8.39 -4.52
N THR A 27 16.08 -7.13 -4.48
CA THR A 27 17.47 -6.82 -4.14
C THR A 27 17.75 -7.00 -2.65
N LYS A 28 19.04 -7.06 -2.29
CA LYS A 28 19.50 -7.25 -0.91
C LYS A 28 19.52 -5.96 -0.08
N ILE A 29 18.97 -4.84 -0.57
CA ILE A 29 18.97 -3.56 0.14
C ILE A 29 18.29 -3.69 1.51
N LYS A 30 18.86 -3.02 2.51
CA LYS A 30 18.41 -3.10 3.92
C LYS A 30 17.84 -1.78 4.43
N LYS A 31 18.15 -0.67 3.78
CA LYS A 31 17.76 0.69 4.17
C LYS A 31 17.53 1.53 2.91
N ILE A 32 16.60 2.46 3.00
CA ILE A 32 16.51 3.62 2.12
C ILE A 32 17.17 4.77 2.88
N PRO A 33 18.07 5.54 2.25
CA PRO A 33 18.70 6.67 2.92
C PRO A 33 17.70 7.77 3.24
N ASN A 34 18.06 8.59 4.23
CA ASN A 34 17.35 9.82 4.55
C ASN A 34 17.52 10.83 3.39
N HIS A 35 16.58 11.78 3.24
CA HIS A 35 16.58 12.76 2.13
C HIS A 35 16.52 12.13 0.72
N PHE A 36 15.98 10.91 0.65
CA PHE A 36 15.66 10.23 -0.59
C PHE A 36 14.28 10.69 -1.09
N ASN A 37 14.24 11.24 -2.31
CA ASN A 37 13.00 11.69 -2.93
C ASN A 37 12.77 10.93 -4.25
N VAL A 38 11.76 10.07 -4.28
CA VAL A 38 11.21 9.46 -5.49
C VAL A 38 9.79 9.98 -5.64
N VAL A 39 9.50 10.59 -6.78
CA VAL A 39 8.17 11.16 -7.01
C VAL A 39 7.25 10.15 -7.69
N ASN A 40 7.71 9.41 -8.70
CA ASN A 40 6.82 8.58 -9.52
C ASN A 40 6.52 7.20 -8.90
N GLY A 41 7.53 6.43 -8.52
CA GLY A 41 7.27 5.06 -8.11
C GLY A 41 8.43 4.42 -7.36
N LEU A 42 8.13 3.74 -6.26
CA LEU A 42 9.12 3.03 -5.45
C LEU A 42 8.66 1.58 -5.25
N ASN A 43 9.42 0.65 -5.80
CA ASN A 43 9.17 -0.78 -5.63
C ASN A 43 10.23 -1.40 -4.71
N LEU A 44 9.85 -1.59 -3.44
CA LEU A 44 10.65 -2.25 -2.40
C LEU A 44 10.30 -3.73 -2.22
N THR A 45 9.47 -4.29 -3.12
CA THR A 45 8.95 -5.65 -2.97
C THR A 45 10.09 -6.66 -2.79
N ARG A 46 9.93 -7.59 -1.84
CA ARG A 46 10.92 -8.65 -1.53
C ARG A 46 12.32 -8.14 -1.15
N THR A 47 12.44 -6.91 -0.67
CA THR A 47 13.70 -6.39 -0.12
C THR A 47 13.84 -6.67 1.39
N LYS A 48 15.01 -6.38 1.97
CA LYS A 48 15.26 -6.50 3.41
C LYS A 48 15.04 -5.19 4.18
N VAL A 49 14.41 -4.19 3.55
CA VAL A 49 14.11 -2.90 4.17
C VAL A 49 13.18 -3.08 5.36
N LYS A 50 13.49 -2.38 6.46
CA LYS A 50 12.76 -2.45 7.74
C LYS A 50 11.92 -1.23 8.06
N LYS A 51 12.24 -0.06 7.48
CA LYS A 51 11.52 1.20 7.68
C LYS A 51 11.65 2.09 6.45
N LEU A 52 10.62 2.90 6.20
CA LEU A 52 10.71 4.07 5.33
C LEU A 52 11.44 5.21 6.07
N PRO A 53 12.07 6.15 5.34
CA PRO A 53 12.58 7.37 5.96
C PRO A 53 11.42 8.23 6.50
N GLU A 54 11.66 8.99 7.58
CA GLU A 54 10.61 9.83 8.19
C GLU A 54 10.17 10.98 7.28
N ASN A 55 11.09 11.51 6.46
CA ASN A 55 10.80 12.54 5.48
C ASN A 55 10.09 12.01 4.21
N PHE A 56 9.65 10.74 4.21
CA PHE A 56 8.96 10.13 3.08
C PHE A 56 7.46 10.48 3.12
N THR A 57 7.13 11.63 2.53
CA THR A 57 5.80 12.24 2.64
C THR A 57 4.91 11.97 1.43
N GLN A 58 5.45 11.98 0.20
CA GLN A 58 4.64 11.91 -1.00
C GLN A 58 5.28 11.03 -2.07
N ILE A 59 4.46 10.21 -2.74
CA ILE A 59 4.85 9.39 -3.89
C ILE A 59 3.63 9.06 -4.75
N LYS A 60 3.81 8.82 -6.05
CA LYS A 60 2.70 8.38 -6.90
C LYS A 60 2.37 6.89 -6.74
N ASN A 61 3.36 6.00 -6.79
CA ASN A 61 3.16 4.56 -6.56
C ASN A 61 4.14 3.99 -5.51
N LEU A 62 3.64 3.18 -4.57
CA LEU A 62 4.46 2.55 -3.53
C LEU A 62 4.12 1.06 -3.37
N PHE A 63 5.11 0.21 -3.65
CA PHE A 63 4.99 -1.25 -3.54
C PHE A 63 5.94 -1.78 -2.47
N MET A 64 5.40 -2.38 -1.40
CA MET A 64 6.19 -2.86 -0.26
C MET A 64 5.85 -4.30 0.13
N ASN A 65 5.42 -5.09 -0.83
CA ASN A 65 5.06 -6.49 -0.63
C ASN A 65 6.23 -7.28 -0.05
N VAL A 66 5.95 -8.14 0.94
CA VAL A 66 6.96 -9.07 1.50
C VAL A 66 8.22 -8.34 1.98
N THR A 67 8.06 -7.16 2.59
CA THR A 67 9.15 -6.42 3.25
C THR A 67 9.14 -6.66 4.77
N LYS A 68 10.16 -6.15 5.48
CA LYS A 68 10.18 -6.14 6.95
C LYS A 68 9.60 -4.85 7.54
N ILE A 69 9.03 -3.97 6.70
CA ILE A 69 8.39 -2.72 7.10
C ILE A 69 7.13 -3.04 7.90
N SER A 70 6.98 -2.39 9.05
CA SER A 70 5.89 -2.64 10.01
C SER A 70 4.96 -1.44 10.20
N HIS A 71 5.40 -0.23 9.82
CA HIS A 71 4.64 1.00 10.00
C HIS A 71 4.85 1.91 8.78
N LEU A 72 3.85 2.73 8.49
CA LEU A 72 3.92 3.81 7.50
C LEU A 72 4.16 5.15 8.24
N PRO A 73 4.82 6.13 7.61
CA PRO A 73 4.82 7.50 8.11
C PRO A 73 3.39 8.05 8.24
N ASP A 74 3.12 8.81 9.30
CA ASP A 74 1.78 9.37 9.54
C ASP A 74 1.37 10.42 8.49
N THR A 75 2.36 11.04 7.85
CA THR A 75 2.20 12.08 6.82
C THR A 75 2.24 11.52 5.39
N LEU A 76 2.16 10.19 5.21
CA LEU A 76 2.27 9.57 3.89
C LEU A 76 1.03 9.87 3.02
N TYR A 77 1.29 10.46 1.86
CA TYR A 77 0.36 10.64 0.75
C TYR A 77 0.79 9.79 -0.45
N VAL A 78 -0.12 8.96 -0.96
CA VAL A 78 0.11 8.15 -2.17
C VAL A 78 -0.86 8.56 -3.26
N GLN A 79 -0.38 9.10 -4.38
CA GLN A 79 -1.26 9.65 -5.41
C GLN A 79 -2.08 8.57 -6.14
N ASP A 80 -1.48 7.46 -6.52
CA ASP A 80 -2.14 6.43 -7.32
C ASP A 80 -2.32 5.13 -6.51
N CYS A 81 -1.26 4.32 -6.37
CA CYS A 81 -1.37 2.97 -5.82
C CYS A 81 -0.48 2.75 -4.60
N LEU A 82 -1.11 2.31 -3.50
CA LEU A 82 -0.43 1.78 -2.33
C LEU A 82 -0.65 0.28 -2.20
N GLU A 83 0.42 -0.50 -2.37
CA GLU A 83 0.40 -1.96 -2.34
C GLU A 83 1.20 -2.49 -1.15
N LEU A 84 0.47 -3.06 -0.18
CA LEU A 84 0.94 -3.56 1.10
C LEU A 84 0.70 -5.06 1.28
N SER A 85 0.35 -5.78 0.21
CA SER A 85 0.01 -7.20 0.29
C SER A 85 1.15 -8.02 0.88
N TYR A 86 0.79 -8.98 1.75
CA TYR A 86 1.75 -9.81 2.47
C TYR A 86 2.79 -9.02 3.29
N SER A 87 2.55 -7.74 3.58
CA SER A 87 3.44 -6.95 4.44
C SER A 87 3.20 -7.28 5.92
N ARG A 88 4.12 -6.79 6.77
CA ARG A 88 4.01 -6.91 8.23
C ARG A 88 3.24 -5.75 8.87
N ILE A 89 2.67 -4.86 8.06
CA ILE A 89 1.89 -3.72 8.53
C ILE A 89 0.59 -4.24 9.14
N ASN A 90 0.29 -3.75 10.35
CA ASN A 90 -0.88 -4.16 11.13
C ASN A 90 -1.84 -2.98 11.42
N LYS A 91 -1.43 -1.75 11.13
CA LYS A 91 -2.21 -0.53 11.33
C LYS A 91 -1.88 0.47 10.22
N LEU A 92 -2.91 1.13 9.70
CA LEU A 92 -2.77 2.26 8.79
C LEU A 92 -2.76 3.57 9.61
N PRO A 93 -2.02 4.61 9.18
CA PRO A 93 -2.14 5.94 9.77
C PRO A 93 -3.58 6.44 9.73
N LYS A 94 -3.99 7.19 10.77
CA LYS A 94 -5.36 7.72 10.88
C LYS A 94 -5.71 8.63 9.70
N ASN A 95 -4.75 9.40 9.22
CA ASN A 95 -4.91 10.38 8.14
C ASN A 95 -4.28 9.91 6.83
N LEU A 96 -4.10 8.59 6.64
CA LEU A 96 -3.52 8.05 5.41
C LEU A 96 -4.36 8.47 4.20
N GLN A 97 -3.70 9.08 3.21
CA GLN A 97 -4.31 9.48 1.96
C GLN A 97 -3.76 8.65 0.81
N VAL A 98 -4.66 8.04 0.04
CA VAL A 98 -4.36 7.25 -1.15
C VAL A 98 -5.34 7.67 -2.24
N GLY A 99 -4.89 7.99 -3.46
CA GLY A 99 -5.79 8.49 -4.49
C GLY A 99 -6.60 7.40 -5.17
N LYS A 100 -5.97 6.39 -5.79
CA LYS A 100 -6.70 5.43 -6.65
C LYS A 100 -6.94 4.07 -5.99
N LYS A 101 -5.87 3.37 -5.60
CA LYS A 101 -5.91 1.95 -5.23
C LYS A 101 -5.21 1.68 -3.92
N LEU A 102 -5.87 0.89 -3.06
CA LEU A 102 -5.28 0.38 -1.84
C LEU A 102 -5.34 -1.15 -1.81
N LEU A 103 -4.19 -1.80 -1.81
CA LEU A 103 -4.08 -3.26 -1.86
C LEU A 103 -3.52 -3.77 -0.53
N LEU A 104 -4.37 -4.44 0.25
CA LEU A 104 -4.07 -4.86 1.64
C LEU A 104 -4.12 -6.37 1.82
N ASN A 105 -4.22 -7.16 0.75
CA ASN A 105 -4.54 -8.57 0.90
C ASN A 105 -3.46 -9.34 1.64
N ASN A 106 -3.87 -10.26 2.52
CA ASN A 106 -2.98 -11.02 3.41
C ASN A 106 -2.19 -10.15 4.41
N THR A 107 -2.78 -9.05 4.91
CA THR A 107 -2.23 -8.28 6.02
C THR A 107 -2.98 -8.54 7.33
N LYS A 108 -2.40 -8.11 8.46
CA LYS A 108 -3.04 -8.19 9.78
C LYS A 108 -3.81 -6.91 10.14
N ILE A 109 -4.10 -6.06 9.15
CA ILE A 109 -4.81 -4.79 9.34
C ILE A 109 -6.24 -5.07 9.81
N LYS A 110 -6.68 -4.32 10.84
CA LYS A 110 -7.98 -4.48 11.50
C LYS A 110 -8.99 -3.37 11.18
N LYS A 111 -8.53 -2.20 10.75
CA LYS A 111 -9.37 -1.02 10.49
C LYS A 111 -8.84 -0.23 9.30
N LEU A 112 -9.76 0.36 8.54
CA LEU A 112 -9.47 1.39 7.55
C LEU A 112 -9.55 2.78 8.20
N PRO A 113 -8.89 3.81 7.65
CA PRO A 113 -9.15 5.20 8.02
C PRO A 113 -10.62 5.57 7.78
N ASP A 114 -11.24 6.31 8.70
CA ASP A 114 -12.66 6.68 8.60
C ASP A 114 -12.94 7.63 7.43
N ASN A 115 -11.93 8.42 7.05
CA ASN A 115 -11.97 9.39 5.94
C ASN A 115 -11.37 8.84 4.63
N LEU A 116 -11.22 7.53 4.49
CA LEU A 116 -10.63 6.93 3.29
C LEU A 116 -11.51 7.21 2.06
N LYS A 117 -10.93 7.85 1.04
CA LYS A 117 -11.53 8.07 -0.29
C LYS A 117 -10.60 7.47 -1.33
N LEU A 118 -11.16 6.73 -2.31
CA LEU A 118 -10.40 6.12 -3.40
C LEU A 118 -11.16 6.33 -4.72
N GLU A 119 -10.45 6.75 -5.77
CA GLU A 119 -11.03 6.93 -7.11
C GLU A 119 -11.36 5.60 -7.81
N GLU A 120 -10.72 4.50 -7.39
CA GLU A 120 -10.91 3.20 -7.99
C GLU A 120 -11.36 2.14 -6.99
N GLY A 121 -10.47 1.58 -6.16
CA GLY A 121 -10.88 0.41 -5.39
C GLY A 121 -9.87 -0.14 -4.40
N ILE A 122 -10.33 -1.13 -3.65
CA ILE A 122 -9.61 -1.69 -2.51
C ILE A 122 -9.67 -3.21 -2.45
N ASN A 123 -8.54 -3.83 -2.13
CA ASN A 123 -8.45 -5.27 -1.88
C ASN A 123 -8.21 -5.57 -0.40
N LEU A 124 -9.23 -6.13 0.25
CA LEU A 124 -9.30 -6.48 1.66
C LEU A 124 -9.27 -7.99 1.91
N LYS A 125 -9.04 -8.82 0.88
CA LYS A 125 -9.03 -10.27 1.01
C LYS A 125 -8.01 -10.72 2.06
N LYS A 126 -8.43 -11.61 2.95
CA LYS A 126 -7.57 -12.16 4.03
C LYS A 126 -6.97 -11.09 4.95
N THR A 127 -7.65 -9.95 5.13
CA THR A 127 -7.39 -9.00 6.23
C THR A 127 -8.16 -9.39 7.49
N GLN A 128 -7.99 -8.61 8.57
CA GLN A 128 -8.79 -8.69 9.80
C GLN A 128 -9.84 -7.57 9.89
N ILE A 129 -10.07 -6.83 8.80
CA ILE A 129 -11.09 -5.77 8.73
C ILE A 129 -12.48 -6.41 8.80
N ARG A 130 -13.34 -5.82 9.65
CA ARG A 130 -14.72 -6.27 9.87
C ARG A 130 -15.78 -5.22 9.56
N TYR A 131 -15.36 -3.97 9.37
CA TYR A 131 -16.25 -2.84 9.09
C TYR A 131 -15.65 -1.99 7.98
N LEU A 132 -16.49 -1.56 7.04
CA LEU A 132 -16.16 -0.56 6.04
C LEU A 132 -16.57 0.83 6.55
N PRO A 133 -15.84 1.91 6.21
CA PRO A 133 -16.32 3.29 6.44
C PRO A 133 -17.69 3.52 5.78
N GLU A 134 -18.56 4.30 6.41
CA GLU A 134 -19.96 4.50 5.98
C GLU A 134 -20.07 5.07 4.56
N ASN A 135 -19.19 6.02 4.21
CA ASN A 135 -19.23 6.73 2.93
C ASN A 135 -18.14 6.23 1.95
N LEU A 136 -17.82 4.94 1.99
CA LEU A 136 -16.81 4.34 1.11
C LEU A 136 -17.39 4.09 -0.29
N GLU A 137 -17.08 4.99 -1.23
CA GLU A 137 -17.43 4.87 -2.65
C GLU A 137 -16.26 4.28 -3.45
N LEU A 138 -16.53 3.24 -4.25
CA LEU A 138 -15.51 2.52 -5.01
C LEU A 138 -16.06 2.04 -6.36
N LYS A 139 -15.21 2.02 -7.38
CA LYS A 139 -15.46 1.33 -8.66
C LYS A 139 -15.32 -0.18 -8.54
N TRP A 140 -14.45 -0.67 -7.64
CA TRP A 140 -14.30 -2.10 -7.37
C TRP A 140 -13.90 -2.40 -5.92
N LEU A 141 -14.37 -3.54 -5.41
CA LEU A 141 -14.16 -3.98 -4.03
C LEU A 141 -13.90 -5.49 -3.98
N SER A 142 -12.78 -5.89 -3.39
CA SER A 142 -12.40 -7.30 -3.25
C SER A 142 -12.27 -7.65 -1.78
N LEU A 143 -13.17 -8.48 -1.25
CA LEU A 143 -13.23 -8.79 0.18
C LEU A 143 -13.76 -10.20 0.44
N ASP A 144 -13.71 -10.62 1.70
CA ASP A 144 -14.42 -11.81 2.19
C ASP A 144 -15.77 -11.38 2.79
N LEU A 145 -16.86 -11.59 2.03
CA LEU A 145 -18.21 -11.14 2.38
C LEU A 145 -18.65 -11.65 3.75
N LYS A 146 -18.19 -12.84 4.17
CA LYS A 146 -18.58 -13.45 5.45
C LYS A 146 -17.97 -12.72 6.66
N LYS A 147 -16.92 -11.91 6.45
CA LYS A 147 -16.19 -11.22 7.54
C LYS A 147 -16.69 -9.81 7.82
N ILE A 148 -17.30 -9.16 6.84
CA ILE A 148 -17.75 -7.78 6.97
C ILE A 148 -19.12 -7.76 7.63
N LYS A 149 -19.24 -6.97 8.69
CA LYS A 149 -20.41 -6.95 9.58
C LYS A 149 -21.44 -5.87 9.22
N ASN A 150 -21.05 -4.87 8.45
CA ASN A 150 -21.90 -3.74 8.08
C ASN A 150 -22.25 -3.71 6.58
N ILE A 151 -22.40 -4.89 5.97
CA ILE A 151 -22.92 -5.03 4.61
C ILE A 151 -24.00 -6.11 4.60
N ALA A 152 -25.01 -5.93 3.76
CA ALA A 152 -26.00 -6.96 3.46
C ALA A 152 -25.58 -7.70 2.18
N TYR A 153 -25.71 -9.04 2.17
CA TYR A 153 -25.50 -9.84 0.97
C TYR A 153 -26.32 -11.13 1.01
N ARG A 154 -26.66 -11.67 -0.16
CA ARG A 154 -27.39 -12.94 -0.30
C ARG A 154 -26.41 -14.08 -0.61
N LYS A 155 -26.46 -15.16 0.18
CA LYS A 155 -25.73 -16.42 -0.12
C LYS A 155 -26.56 -17.24 -1.11
N ASN A 156 -25.88 -17.95 -2.02
CA ASN A 156 -26.47 -18.95 -2.91
C ASN A 156 -27.60 -18.42 -3.83
N CYS A 157 -27.37 -17.31 -4.54
CA CYS A 157 -28.24 -16.94 -5.65
C CYS A 157 -28.07 -17.94 -6.80
N THR A 158 -28.84 -19.03 -6.78
CA THR A 158 -29.09 -19.82 -7.98
C THR A 158 -30.10 -19.03 -8.82
N ALA A 159 -29.62 -18.39 -9.88
CA ALA A 159 -30.51 -17.80 -10.86
C ALA A 159 -31.28 -18.95 -11.54
N LYS A 160 -32.53 -19.18 -11.13
CA LYS A 160 -33.44 -20.01 -11.91
C LYS A 160 -33.73 -19.23 -13.18
N ARG A 161 -33.17 -19.70 -14.30
CA ARG A 161 -33.50 -19.21 -15.62
C ARG A 161 -35.00 -19.51 -15.82
N LYS A 162 -35.82 -18.48 -16.01
CA LYS A 162 -37.23 -18.68 -16.40
C LYS A 162 -37.20 -19.40 -17.76
N THR A 163 -37.68 -20.64 -17.79
CA THR A 163 -38.04 -21.38 -18.99
C THR A 163 -39.32 -20.81 -19.58
#